data_AF-A0A9E4KBK1-F1
#
_entry.id   AF-A0A9E4KBK1-F1
#
_cell.length_a   1.000
_cell.length_b   1.000
_cell.length_c   1.000
_cell.angle_alpha   90.00
_cell.angle_beta   90.00
_cell.angle_gamma   90.00
#
_symmetry.space_group_name_H-M   'P 1'
#
loop_
_entity.id
_entity.type
_entity.pdbx_description
1 polymer ?
#
loop_
_entity_poly.entity_id
_entity_poly.type
_entity_poly.pdbx_seq_one_letter_code
_entity_poly.pdbx_strand_id
1 'polypeptide(L)'
;FQGGVILAAAFFLPLLARHGARLHHSILSVIEAFAGASFILIGLAALAEGQAFLQPMLNQDTLGALISAGTLPLLYIAVGLKVGAELASLLSNLAQTESEQ
;
A
#
# COMPACT_ATOMS: atom_id res chain seq x y z
N PHE A 1 4.93 -8.36 2.04
CA PHE A 1 3.55 -7.97 2.39
C PHE A 1 2.59 -8.58 1.38
N GLN A 2 1.94 -9.70 1.72
CA GLN A 2 1.28 -10.56 0.73
C GLN A 2 0.13 -9.88 -0.05
N GLY A 3 -0.69 -9.04 0.60
CA GLY A 3 -1.78 -8.34 -0.08
C GLY A 3 -1.32 -7.32 -1.13
N GLY A 4 -0.22 -6.61 -0.85
CA GLY A 4 0.35 -5.64 -1.80
C GLY A 4 0.91 -6.32 -3.06
N VAL A 5 1.52 -7.50 -2.92
CA VAL A 5 2.00 -8.30 -4.06
C VAL A 5 0.85 -8.75 -4.95
N ILE A 6 -0.27 -9.18 -4.36
CA ILE A 6 -1.48 -9.56 -5.12
C ILE A 6 -2.04 -8.35 -5.88
N LEU A 7 -2.12 -7.17 -5.23
CA LEU A 7 -2.53 -5.93 -5.88
C LEU A 7 -1.63 -5.58 -7.07
N ALA A 8 -0.31 -5.66 -6.91
CA ALA A 8 0.63 -5.39 -7.98
C ALA A 8 0.43 -6.33 -9.18
N ALA A 9 0.24 -7.63 -8.93
CA ALA A 9 -0.06 -8.60 -9.99
C ALA A 9 -1.36 -8.26 -10.72
N ALA A 10 -2.40 -7.85 -10.00
CA ALA A 10 -3.69 -7.46 -10.59
C ALA A 10 -3.57 -6.25 -11.53
N PHE A 11 -2.71 -5.27 -11.22
CA PHE A 11 -2.44 -4.12 -12.10
C PHE A 11 -1.47 -4.45 -13.24
N PHE A 12 -0.60 -5.43 -13.06
CA PHE A 12 0.39 -5.84 -14.06
C PHE A 12 -0.19 -6.76 -15.14
N LEU A 13 -1.09 -7.69 -14.79
CA LEU A 13 -1.67 -8.64 -15.75
C LEU A 13 -2.31 -7.97 -16.98
N PRO A 14 -3.09 -6.86 -16.86
CA PRO A 14 -3.60 -6.13 -18.01
C PRO A 14 -2.51 -5.53 -18.91
N LEU A 15 -1.34 -5.21 -18.35
CA LEU A 15 -0.18 -4.68 -19.08
C LEU A 15 0.42 -5.74 -20.01
N LEU A 16 0.48 -7.00 -19.54
CA LEU A 16 0.91 -8.13 -20.35
C LEU A 16 -0.15 -8.57 -21.39
N ALA A 17 -1.42 -8.53 -21.00
CA ALA A 17 -2.51 -9.01 -21.84
C ALA A 17 -2.84 -8.09 -23.02
N ARG A 18 -2.54 -6.79 -22.92
CA ARG A 18 -2.92 -5.78 -23.92
C ARG A 18 -1.71 -4.98 -24.40
N HIS A 19 -1.39 -5.12 -25.68
CA HIS A 19 -0.40 -4.29 -26.35
C HIS A 19 -0.76 -2.81 -26.22
N GLY A 20 0.14 -2.01 -25.62
CA GLY A 20 -0.03 -0.57 -25.43
C GLY A 20 -0.78 -0.14 -24.17
N ALA A 21 -1.17 -1.07 -23.27
CA ALA A 21 -1.60 -0.68 -21.94
C ALA A 21 -0.45 0.05 -21.22
N ARG A 22 -0.78 1.13 -20.49
CA ARG A 22 0.19 1.88 -19.69
C ARG A 22 -0.40 2.14 -18.31
N LEU A 23 0.41 1.93 -17.29
CA LEU A 23 0.09 2.43 -15.95
C LEU A 23 0.56 3.88 -15.85
N HIS A 24 -0.31 4.75 -15.33
CA HIS A 24 0.05 6.14 -15.06
C HIS A 24 0.98 6.19 -13.84
N HIS A 25 2.27 6.42 -14.10
CA HIS A 25 3.29 6.52 -13.05
C HIS A 25 2.94 7.59 -12.00
N SER A 26 2.34 8.72 -12.41
CA SER A 26 1.89 9.76 -11.48
C SER A 26 0.83 9.28 -10.48
N ILE A 27 -0.09 8.41 -10.90
CA ILE A 27 -1.12 7.88 -9.99
C ILE A 27 -0.48 6.93 -8.98
N LEU A 28 0.41 6.06 -9.42
CA LEU A 28 1.13 5.14 -8.54
C LEU A 28 1.99 5.89 -7.52
N SER A 29 2.70 6.94 -7.96
CA SER A 29 3.49 7.80 -7.09
C SER A 29 2.63 8.53 -6.04
N VAL A 30 1.47 9.04 -6.42
CA VAL A 30 0.53 9.67 -5.47
C VAL A 30 0.02 8.67 -4.43
N ILE A 31 -0.35 7.46 -4.86
CA ILE A 31 -0.80 6.40 -3.94
C ILE A 31 0.32 6.01 -2.98
N GLU A 32 1.54 5.85 -3.50
CA GLU A 32 2.71 5.52 -2.69
C GLU A 32 2.99 6.58 -1.63
N ALA A 33 3.02 7.86 -2.03
CA ALA A 33 3.25 8.98 -1.15
C ALA A 33 2.15 9.11 -0.08
N PHE A 34 0.88 9.00 -0.49
CA PHE A 34 -0.26 9.04 0.42
C PHE A 34 -0.24 7.89 1.43
N ALA A 35 0.07 6.68 0.97
CA ALA A 35 0.16 5.50 1.82
C ALA A 35 1.29 5.63 2.85
N GLY A 36 2.47 6.08 2.43
CA GLY A 36 3.61 6.35 3.32
C GLY A 36 3.30 7.46 4.32
N ALA A 37 2.70 8.56 3.87
CA ALA A 37 2.28 9.65 4.75
C ALA A 37 1.26 9.18 5.79
N SER A 38 0.26 8.40 5.37
CA SER A 38 -0.76 7.85 6.29
C SER A 38 -0.14 6.98 7.38
N PHE A 39 0.85 6.14 7.06
CA PHE A 39 1.58 5.33 8.04
C PHE A 39 2.27 6.19 9.10
N ILE A 40 2.94 7.26 8.66
CA ILE A 40 3.62 8.20 9.55
C ILE A 40 2.59 8.95 10.41
N LEU A 41 1.51 9.46 9.82
CA LEU A 41 0.47 10.21 10.52
C LEU A 41 -0.21 9.37 11.62
N ILE A 42 -0.47 8.08 11.36
CA ILE A 42 -1.02 7.17 12.38
C ILE A 42 -0.04 7.02 13.55
N GLY A 43 1.25 6.86 13.26
CA GLY A 43 2.26 6.74 14.31
C GLY A 43 2.46 8.04 15.10
N LEU A 44 2.37 9.20 14.44
CA LEU A 44 2.39 10.51 15.09
C LEU A 44 1.15 10.74 15.97
N ALA A 45 -0.03 10.24 15.56
CA ALA A 45 -1.23 10.28 16.38
C ALA A 45 -1.05 9.50 17.69
N ALA A 46 -0.41 8.32 17.63
CA ALA A 46 -0.10 7.53 18.85
C ALA A 46 0.83 8.29 19.81
N LEU A 47 1.86 8.94 19.27
CA LEU A 47 2.76 9.79 20.05
C LEU A 47 2.04 10.99 20.68
N ALA A 48 1.09 11.60 19.96
CA ALA A 48 0.29 12.72 20.47
C ALA A 48 -0.60 12.32 21.67
N GLU A 49 -0.99 11.04 21.76
CA GLU A 49 -1.70 10.47 22.92
C GLU A 49 -0.76 9.97 24.03
N GLY A 50 0.55 10.22 23.93
CA GLY A 50 1.55 9.80 24.90
C GLY A 50 1.91 8.30 24.85
N GLN A 51 1.48 7.60 23.79
CA GLN A 51 1.82 6.20 23.54
C GLN A 51 3.12 6.08 22.74
N ALA A 52 3.65 4.86 22.61
CA ALA A 52 4.76 4.60 21.70
C ALA A 52 4.33 4.75 20.23
N PHE A 53 5.28 5.06 19.35
CA PHE A 53 5.03 5.14 17.90
C PHE A 53 4.42 3.83 17.39
N LEU A 54 3.30 3.93 16.66
CA LEU A 54 2.50 2.81 16.14
C LEU A 54 1.89 1.88 17.21
N GLN A 55 1.82 2.32 18.47
CA GLN A 55 1.05 1.59 19.48
C GLN A 55 -0.41 1.53 19.03
N PRO A 56 -1.07 0.34 19.03
CA PRO A 56 -2.45 0.21 18.59
C PRO A 56 -3.38 1.13 19.39
N MET A 57 -4.07 2.02 18.70
CA MET A 57 -5.06 2.94 19.25
C MET A 57 -6.47 2.43 18.90
N LEU A 58 -7.52 2.94 19.57
CA LEU A 58 -8.93 2.48 19.52
C LEU A 58 -9.23 1.30 20.46
N ASN A 59 -10.51 1.16 20.82
CA ASN A 59 -10.99 0.15 21.77
C ASN A 59 -10.69 -1.26 21.26
N GLN A 60 -9.91 -1.98 22.07
CA GLN A 60 -9.64 -3.39 21.89
C GLN A 60 -10.81 -4.17 22.51
N ASP A 61 -11.92 -4.23 21.76
CA ASP A 61 -13.11 -5.01 22.14
C ASP A 61 -12.82 -6.53 21.99
N THR A 62 -13.81 -7.32 21.63
CA THR A 62 -13.75 -8.78 21.56
C THR A 62 -12.60 -9.28 20.69
N LEU A 63 -11.68 -10.03 21.31
CA LEU A 63 -10.58 -10.69 20.60
C LEU A 63 -11.10 -11.49 19.40
N GLY A 64 -10.46 -11.29 18.24
CA GLY A 64 -10.85 -11.91 16.97
C GLY A 64 -11.76 -11.05 16.10
N ALA A 65 -12.24 -9.90 16.58
CA ALA A 65 -12.92 -8.91 15.77
C ALA A 65 -11.92 -8.00 15.02
N LEU A 66 -12.32 -7.48 13.85
CA LEU A 66 -11.47 -6.57 13.06
C LEU A 66 -11.06 -5.32 13.86
N ILE A 67 -12.00 -4.76 14.61
CA ILE A 67 -11.81 -3.53 15.40
C ILE A 67 -10.95 -3.78 16.65
N SER A 68 -10.89 -5.01 17.16
CA SER A 68 -10.07 -5.32 18.34
C SER A 68 -8.57 -5.18 18.08
N ALA A 69 -8.15 -5.09 16.81
CA ALA A 69 -6.77 -4.85 16.39
C ALA A 69 -6.38 -3.36 16.41
N GLY A 70 -7.29 -2.47 16.80
CA GLY A 70 -7.04 -1.03 16.88
C GLY A 70 -6.71 -0.42 15.52
N THR A 71 -5.60 0.30 15.44
CA THR A 71 -5.11 0.93 14.19
C THR A 71 -4.41 -0.03 13.23
N LEU A 72 -4.17 -1.30 13.62
CA LEU A 72 -3.46 -2.27 12.78
C LEU A 72 -4.11 -2.45 11.40
N PRO A 73 -5.44 -2.61 11.23
CA PRO A 73 -6.05 -2.78 9.90
C PRO A 73 -5.74 -1.61 8.95
N LEU A 74 -5.73 -0.38 9.48
CA LEU A 74 -5.38 0.82 8.71
C LEU A 74 -3.91 0.82 8.30
N LEU A 75 -3.01 0.43 9.21
CA LEU A 75 -1.59 0.26 8.91
C LEU A 75 -1.38 -0.83 7.84
N TYR A 76 -2.12 -1.93 7.91
CA TYR A 76 -2.02 -2.99 6.91
C TYR A 76 -2.52 -2.52 5.53
N ILE A 77 -3.59 -1.72 5.47
CA ILE A 77 -4.06 -1.12 4.21
C ILE A 77 -3.00 -0.17 3.65
N ALA A 78 -2.46 0.73 4.47
CA ALA A 78 -1.45 1.68 4.05
C ALA A 78 -0.20 0.98 3.48
N VAL A 79 0.36 0.01 4.22
CA VAL A 79 1.52 -0.74 3.75
C VAL A 79 1.19 -1.56 2.49
N GLY A 80 0.00 -2.15 2.42
CA GLY A 80 -0.46 -2.89 1.24
C GLY A 80 -0.53 -2.03 -0.02
N LEU A 81 -1.09 -0.83 0.10
CA LEU A 81 -1.17 0.14 -0.99
C LEU A 81 0.22 0.63 -1.42
N LYS A 82 1.10 0.97 -0.46
CA LYS A 82 2.48 1.37 -0.77
C LYS A 82 3.20 0.28 -1.55
N VAL A 83 3.24 -0.95 -1.00
CA VAL A 83 3.95 -2.08 -1.64
C VAL A 83 3.34 -2.41 -3.00
N GLY A 84 2.01 -2.36 -3.12
CA GLY A 84 1.33 -2.59 -4.39
C GLY A 84 1.68 -1.57 -5.46
N ALA A 85 1.69 -0.27 -5.10
CA ALA A 85 2.03 0.81 -6.03
C ALA A 85 3.49 0.74 -6.48
N GLU A 86 4.41 0.47 -5.55
CA GLU A 86 5.85 0.37 -5.81
C GLU A 86 6.16 -0.81 -6.75
N LEU A 87 5.61 -1.99 -6.46
CA LEU A 87 5.77 -3.17 -7.33
C LEU A 87 5.10 -2.99 -8.69
N ALA A 88 3.88 -2.42 -8.75
CA ALA A 88 3.22 -2.15 -10.02
C ALA A 88 4.02 -1.18 -10.90
N SER A 89 4.67 -0.17 -10.29
CA SER A 89 5.54 0.77 -10.99
C SER A 89 6.80 0.08 -11.52
N LEU A 90 7.46 -0.76 -10.71
CA LEU A 90 8.63 -1.53 -11.13
C LEU A 90 8.31 -2.46 -12.31
N LEU A 91 7.21 -3.19 -12.21
CA LEU A 91 6.76 -4.12 -13.26
C LEU A 91 6.38 -3.36 -14.54
N SER A 92 5.74 -2.20 -14.43
CA SER A 92 5.44 -1.35 -15.59
C SER A 92 6.70 -0.86 -16.29
N ASN A 93 7.74 -0.48 -15.52
CA ASN A 93 9.00 -0.03 -16.09
C ASN A 93 9.72 -1.17 -16.80
N LEU A 94 9.75 -2.37 -16.22
CA LEU A 94 10.36 -3.54 -16.85
C LEU A 94 9.68 -3.90 -18.19
N ALA A 95 8.34 -3.93 -18.22
CA ALA A 95 7.60 -4.25 -19.44
C ALA A 95 7.77 -3.20 -20.55
N GLN A 96 7.99 -1.92 -20.20
CA GLN A 96 8.28 -0.87 -21.20
C GLN A 96 9.68 -1.06 -21.80
N THR A 97 10.68 -1.35 -20.98
CA THR A 97 12.06 -1.59 -21.45
C THR A 97 12.12 -2.79 -22.42
N GLU A 98 11.36 -3.87 -22.19
CA GLU A 98 11.29 -5.00 -23.11
C GLU A 98 10.64 -4.65 -24.45
N SER A 99 9.70 -3.69 -24.47
CA SER A 99 9.03 -3.27 -25.71
C SER A 99 9.84 -2.32 -26.60
N GLU A 100 10.92 -1.73 -26.06
CA GLU A 100 11.83 -0.83 -26.78
C GLU A 100 13.05 -1.57 -27.39
N GLN A 101 13.18 -2.87 -27.14
CA GLN A 101 14.21 -3.76 -27.73
C GLN A 101 13.65 -4.56 -28.92
#